data_AF-A0A3S5CLE3-F1
#
_entry.id   AF-A0A3S5CLE3-F1
#
_cell.length_a   1.000
_cell.length_b   1.000
_cell.length_c   1.000
_cell.angle_alpha   90.00
_cell.angle_beta   90.00
_cell.angle_gamma   90.00
#
_symmetry.space_group_name_H-M   'P 1'
#
loop_
_entity.id
_entity.type
_entity.pdbx_description
1 polymer ?
#
loop_
_entity_poly.entity_id
_entity_poly.type
_entity_poly.pdbx_seq_one_letter_code
_entity_poly.pdbx_strand_id
1 'polypeptide(L)'
;VAPSFSRQIKVTFGTGGFLLWDTGEDPLFSDQGLLTTVAYQMGSKAKPHYAIEGSIAYAGATIDWLRDNLRLFSTYDDLETLAGEAYSVDPGNFF
;
A
#
# COMPACT_ATOMS: atom_id res chain seq x y z
N VAL A 1 6.85 2.83 29.50
CA VAL A 1 5.58 2.79 28.74
C VAL A 1 5.53 4.07 27.93
N ALA A 2 5.96 4.03 26.65
CA ALA A 2 5.80 5.18 25.76
C ALA A 2 4.30 5.39 25.52
N PRO A 3 3.80 6.64 25.41
CA PRO A 3 2.38 6.88 25.23
C PRO A 3 1.88 6.18 23.96
N SER A 4 0.65 5.70 23.99
CA SER A 4 0.01 4.86 22.98
C SER A 4 -0.26 5.60 21.66
N PHE A 5 0.78 5.98 20.93
CA PHE A 5 0.63 6.34 19.53
C PHE A 5 0.40 5.03 18.77
N SER A 6 -0.82 4.81 18.29
CA SER A 6 -1.12 3.67 17.43
C SER A 6 -0.21 3.77 16.21
N ARG A 7 0.70 2.82 16.00
CA ARG A 7 1.49 2.77 14.78
C ARG A 7 0.55 2.49 13.62
N GLN A 8 0.28 3.51 12.81
CA GLN A 8 -0.66 3.44 11.71
C GLN A 8 0.07 3.14 10.41
N ILE A 9 -0.63 2.43 9.53
CA ILE A 9 -0.17 2.14 8.18
C ILE A 9 -1.16 2.78 7.22
N LYS A 10 -0.63 3.52 6.25
CA LYS A 10 -1.38 4.04 5.12
C LYS A 10 -0.83 3.39 3.86
N VAL A 11 -1.74 2.95 3.00
CA VAL A 11 -1.43 2.58 1.62
C VAL A 11 -2.21 3.47 0.67
N THR A 12 -1.56 3.93 -0.39
CA THR A 12 -2.16 4.70 -1.48
C THR A 12 -1.99 3.90 -2.77
N PHE A 13 -3.10 3.58 -3.41
CA PHE A 13 -3.12 2.88 -4.70
C PHE A 13 -3.36 3.87 -5.84
N GLY A 14 -2.57 3.73 -6.89
CA GLY A 14 -2.69 4.39 -8.19
C GLY A 14 -2.18 3.44 -9.27
N THR A 15 -1.44 3.94 -10.25
CA THR A 15 -0.73 3.09 -11.24
C THR A 15 0.15 2.04 -10.54
N GLY A 16 0.88 2.46 -9.51
CA GLY A 16 1.56 1.61 -8.53
C GLY A 16 0.92 1.75 -7.13
N GLY A 17 1.66 1.40 -6.09
CA GLY A 17 1.24 1.58 -4.70
C GLY A 17 2.37 2.08 -3.82
N PHE A 18 2.05 2.90 -2.82
CA PHE A 18 2.99 3.32 -1.78
C PHE A 18 2.41 3.01 -0.41
N LEU A 19 3.21 2.37 0.42
CA LEU A 19 2.92 2.10 1.82
C LEU A 19 3.80 2.98 2.69
N LEU A 20 3.21 3.61 3.70
CA LEU A 20 3.92 4.28 4.78
C LEU A 20 3.45 3.70 6.12
N TRP A 21 4.42 3.30 6.94
CA TRP A 21 4.19 2.84 8.31
C TRP A 21 4.87 3.79 9.30
N ASP A 22 4.09 4.52 10.08
CA ASP A 22 4.59 5.42 11.13
C ASP A 22 5.33 4.66 12.23
N THR A 23 6.60 4.99 12.45
CA THR A 23 7.47 4.40 13.47
C THR A 23 7.68 5.28 14.69
N GLY A 24 7.11 6.48 14.73
CA GLY A 24 7.26 7.45 15.82
C GLY A 24 8.54 8.28 15.71
N GLU A 25 9.04 8.79 16.83
CA GLU A 25 10.23 9.66 16.88
C GLU A 25 11.56 8.91 16.68
N ASP A 26 11.54 7.58 16.74
CA ASP A 26 12.72 6.73 16.55
C ASP A 26 12.73 6.15 15.12
N PRO A 27 13.79 6.40 14.32
CA PRO A 27 13.88 5.84 12.98
C PRO A 27 14.11 4.33 13.05
N LEU A 28 13.34 3.57 12.28
CA LEU A 28 13.57 2.15 12.04
C LEU A 28 14.33 1.99 10.73
N PHE A 29 15.42 1.22 10.72
CA PHE A 29 16.16 0.89 9.49
C PHE A 29 15.83 -0.54 9.06
N SER A 30 15.35 -0.68 7.82
CA SER A 30 14.96 -1.99 7.27
C SER A 30 16.19 -2.78 6.79
N ASP A 31 16.19 -4.08 7.04
CA ASP A 31 17.11 -5.06 6.47
C ASP A 31 16.53 -5.76 5.22
N GLN A 32 15.28 -5.44 4.84
CA GLN A 32 14.54 -6.03 3.72
C GLN A 32 14.33 -5.04 2.55
N GLY A 33 15.15 -3.99 2.46
CA GLY A 33 15.14 -3.06 1.32
C GLY A 33 14.03 -2.01 1.35
N LEU A 34 13.31 -1.85 2.48
CA LEU A 34 12.37 -0.75 2.65
C LEU A 34 13.11 0.54 3.01
N LEU A 35 12.52 1.68 2.63
CA LEU A 35 13.11 2.99 2.89
C LEU A 35 12.76 3.47 4.30
N THR A 36 13.75 4.01 5.01
CA THR A 36 13.51 4.83 6.20
C THR A 36 13.36 6.28 5.76
N THR A 37 12.21 6.88 6.06
CA THR A 37 11.90 8.26 5.65
C THR A 37 11.34 9.08 6.81
N VAL A 38 11.27 10.40 6.64
CA VAL A 38 10.55 11.27 7.57
C VAL A 38 9.06 11.21 7.22
N ALA A 39 8.22 10.81 8.16
CA ALA A 39 6.76 10.84 8.00
C ALA A 39 6.26 12.29 8.02
N TYR A 40 6.61 13.03 9.08
CA TYR A 40 6.29 14.45 9.23
C TYR A 40 7.11 15.10 10.34
N GLN A 41 7.14 16.43 10.37
CA GLN A 41 7.65 17.21 11.49
C GLN A 41 6.73 18.43 11.70
N MET A 42 6.01 18.45 12.82
CA MET A 42 5.02 19.48 13.12
C MET A 42 5.68 20.75 13.70
N GLY A 43 6.43 21.46 12.86
CA GLY A 43 7.10 22.71 13.19
C GLY A 43 8.59 22.56 13.45
N SER A 44 9.33 23.68 13.38
CA SER A 44 10.80 23.69 13.33
C SER A 44 11.50 23.18 14.60
N LYS A 45 10.80 23.16 15.75
CA LYS A 45 11.33 22.67 17.03
C LYS A 45 10.75 21.31 17.45
N ALA A 46 9.74 20.79 16.74
CA ALA A 46 9.19 19.48 17.04
C ALA A 46 10.17 18.39 16.59
N LYS A 47 10.17 17.26 17.30
CA LYS A 47 10.92 16.09 16.83
C LYS A 47 10.24 15.53 15.57
N PRO A 48 11.02 15.08 14.57
CA PRO A 48 10.45 14.41 13.41
C PRO A 48 9.87 13.07 13.83
N HIS A 49 8.76 12.71 13.19
CA HIS A 49 8.28 11.34 13.14
C HIS A 49 8.82 10.68 11.87
N TYR A 50 9.17 9.40 11.97
CA TYR A 50 9.71 8.60 10.88
C TYR A 50 8.69 7.60 10.38
N ALA A 51 8.92 7.10 9.17
CA ALA A 51 8.16 6.02 8.60
C ALA A 51 9.06 5.01 7.89
N ILE A 52 8.56 3.78 7.83
CA ILE A 52 9.01 2.80 6.84
C ILE A 52 8.16 2.95 5.59
N GLU A 53 8.82 3.10 4.45
CA GLU A 53 8.20 3.26 3.14
C GLU A 53 8.52 2.06 2.23
N GLY A 54 7.48 1.53 1.60
CA GLY A 54 7.58 0.51 0.56
C GLY A 54 6.81 0.94 -0.69
N SER A 55 7.28 0.53 -1.86
CA SER A 55 6.62 0.83 -3.14
C SER A 55 6.32 -0.44 -3.93
N ILE A 56 5.20 -0.40 -4.65
CA ILE A 56 4.74 -1.44 -5.57
C ILE A 56 4.69 -0.80 -6.95
N ALA A 57 5.44 -1.33 -7.91
CA ALA A 57 5.52 -0.74 -9.25
C ALA A 57 4.19 -0.85 -10.03
N TYR A 58 3.50 -1.98 -9.92
CA TYR A 58 2.30 -2.30 -10.69
C TYR A 58 1.14 -2.66 -9.76
N ALA A 59 0.21 -1.72 -9.60
CA ALA A 59 -1.07 -1.94 -8.92
C ALA A 59 -2.22 -1.68 -9.91
N GLY A 60 -2.70 -0.43 -10.03
CA GLY A 60 -3.71 -0.05 -11.00
C GLY A 60 -3.27 -0.27 -12.45
N ALA A 61 -1.97 -0.15 -12.75
CA ALA A 61 -1.44 -0.48 -14.08
C ALA A 61 -1.68 -1.94 -14.48
N THR A 62 -1.66 -2.87 -13.51
CA THR A 62 -1.98 -4.27 -13.80
C THR A 62 -3.43 -4.41 -14.24
N ILE A 63 -4.34 -3.70 -13.55
CA ILE A 63 -5.76 -3.70 -13.87
C ILE A 63 -6.00 -3.09 -15.26
N ASP A 64 -5.39 -1.94 -15.55
CA ASP A 64 -5.46 -1.33 -16.88
C ASP A 64 -4.90 -2.25 -17.95
N TRP A 65 -3.77 -2.93 -17.69
CA TRP A 65 -3.17 -3.85 -18.65
C TRP A 65 -4.10 -5.04 -18.97
N LEU A 66 -4.75 -5.62 -17.96
CA LEU A 66 -5.72 -6.71 -18.15
C LEU A 66 -6.92 -6.26 -18.99
N ARG A 67 -7.42 -5.03 -18.77
CA ARG A 67 -8.49 -4.44 -19.58
C ARG A 67 -8.04 -4.23 -21.02
N ASP A 68 -6.91 -3.57 -21.23
CA ASP A 68 -6.58 -3.04 -22.55
C ASP A 68 -5.90 -4.08 -23.46
N ASN A 69 -5.10 -4.99 -22.87
CA ASN A 69 -4.31 -5.96 -23.63
C ASN A 69 -4.97 -7.33 -23.71
N LEU A 70 -5.54 -7.82 -22.60
CA LEU A 70 -6.24 -9.10 -22.58
C LEU A 70 -7.75 -8.97 -22.81
N ARG A 71 -8.30 -7.76 -22.69
CA ARG A 71 -9.72 -7.48 -22.93
C ARG A 71 -10.66 -8.35 -22.09
N LEU A 72 -10.25 -8.62 -20.84
CA LEU A 72 -11.00 -9.48 -19.92
C LEU A 72 -12.29 -8.82 -19.40
N PHE A 73 -12.32 -7.49 -19.37
CA PHE A 73 -13.45 -6.68 -18.91
C PHE A 73 -13.44 -5.32 -19.62
N SER A 74 -14.55 -4.58 -19.57
CA SER A 74 -14.66 -3.26 -20.21
C SER A 74 -14.72 -2.11 -19.21
N THR A 75 -15.36 -2.35 -18.06
CA THR A 75 -15.51 -1.35 -16.98
C THR A 75 -14.97 -1.88 -15.66
N TYR A 76 -14.70 -0.99 -14.70
CA TYR A 76 -14.27 -1.41 -13.35
C TYR A 76 -15.37 -2.18 -12.59
N ASP A 77 -16.64 -1.92 -12.88
CA ASP A 77 -17.76 -2.64 -12.27
C ASP A 77 -17.82 -4.10 -12.77
N ASP A 78 -17.50 -4.32 -14.06
CA ASP A 78 -17.36 -5.68 -14.61
C ASP A 78 -16.26 -6.46 -13.88
N LEU A 79 -15.13 -5.79 -13.60
CA LEU A 79 -14.01 -6.39 -12.88
C LEU A 79 -14.41 -6.79 -11.46
N GLU A 80 -15.12 -5.94 -10.72
CA GLU A 80 -15.58 -6.27 -9.37
C GLU A 80 -16.48 -7.50 -9.37
N THR A 81 -17.38 -7.59 -10.35
CA THR A 81 -18.24 -8.76 -10.56
C THR A 81 -17.42 -10.03 -10.83
N LEU A 82 -16.50 -9.98 -11.80
CA LEU A 82 -15.64 -11.11 -12.16
C LEU A 82 -14.76 -11.57 -10.98
N ALA A 83 -14.20 -10.63 -10.22
CA ALA A 83 -13.40 -10.92 -9.04
C ALA A 83 -14.25 -11.59 -7.95
N GLY A 84 -15.48 -11.13 -7.73
CA GLY A 84 -16.42 -11.75 -6.79
C GLY A 84 -16.81 -13.17 -7.20
N GLU A 85 -17.07 -13.41 -8.48
CA GLU A 85 -17.36 -14.74 -9.01
C GLU A 85 -16.17 -15.68 -8.83
N ALA A 86 -14.97 -15.27 -9.22
CA ALA A 86 -13.75 -16.05 -9.06
C ALA A 86 -13.48 -16.41 -7.59
N TYR A 87 -13.70 -15.46 -6.67
CA TYR A 87 -13.54 -15.69 -5.23
C TYR A 87 -14.56 -16.70 -4.68
N SER A 88 -15.79 -16.69 -5.19
CA SER A 88 -16.85 -17.61 -4.75
C SER A 88 -16.59 -19.07 -5.15
N VAL A 89 -15.83 -19.29 -6.22
CA VAL A 89 -15.52 -20.63 -6.76
C VAL A 89 -14.40 -21.30 -5.97
N ASP A 90 -13.39 -20.56 -5.49
CA ASP A 90 -12.28 -21.10 -4.71
C ASP A 90 -11.82 -20.15 -3.59
N PRO A 91 -12.59 -20.04 -2.49
CA PRO A 91 -12.27 -19.14 -1.39
C PRO A 91 -11.03 -19.65 -0.63
N GLY A 92 -9.89 -18.99 -0.81
CA GLY A 92 -8.67 -19.22 -0.01
C GLY A 92 -7.45 -19.71 -0.78
N ASN A 93 -7.57 -19.99 -2.08
CA ASN A 93 -6.50 -20.55 -2.90
C ASN A 93 -5.86 -19.50 -3.84
N PHE A 94 -5.57 -18.30 -3.29
CA PHE A 94 -4.93 -17.22 -4.04
C PHE A 94 -3.39 -17.18 -3.91
N PHE A 95 -2.78 -18.15 -3.22
CA PHE A 95 -1.33 -18.39 -3.16
C PHE A 95 -1.01 -19.87 -2.91
#